data_AF-A0A284RTK9-F1
#
_entry.id   AF-A0A284RTK9-F1
#
_cell.length_a   1.000
_cell.length_b   1.000
_cell.length_c   1.000
_cell.angle_alpha   90.00
_cell.angle_beta   90.00
_cell.angle_gamma   90.00
#
_symmetry.space_group_name_H-M   'P 1'
#
loop_
_entity.id
_entity.type
_entity.pdbx_description
1 polymer ?
#
loop_
_entity_poly.entity_id
_entity_poly.type
_entity_poly.pdbx_seq_one_letter_code
_entity_poly.pdbx_strand_id
1 'polypeptide(L)'
;MRAEAAVYDFHNANLRGQEVLGQAADVLDAWKEKRLLAIVKYRRSCKALLVLRGAGPWIQELRELHEKDMSTMYGAVLDTQEKAAQAESSVMRKCKRHQVDTTSEQPREVSWIWLLEGSLGECNEMSSLEDVRVHWVRSQARMKWWEEEQELLWEEQCRVLVTLGW
;
A
#
# COMPACT_ATOMS: atom_id res chain seq x y z
N MET A 1 -0.74 2.05 8.48
CA MET A 1 -0.97 2.09 7.02
C MET A 1 -0.02 3.09 6.37
N ARG A 2 -0.34 4.38 6.20
CA ARG A 2 0.62 5.35 5.61
C ARG A 2 1.91 5.51 6.41
N ALA A 3 1.77 5.62 7.72
CA ALA A 3 2.93 5.74 8.59
C ALA A 3 3.75 4.43 8.65
N GLU A 4 3.18 3.28 8.28
CA GLU A 4 3.92 2.01 8.19
C GLU A 4 4.74 1.98 6.91
N ALA A 5 4.12 2.34 5.77
CA ALA A 5 4.82 2.51 4.50
C ALA A 5 5.97 3.52 4.63
N ALA A 6 5.74 4.65 5.30
CA ALA A 6 6.80 5.63 5.57
C ALA A 6 7.92 5.07 6.47
N VAL A 7 7.59 4.23 7.45
CA VAL A 7 8.58 3.54 8.29
C VAL A 7 9.36 2.50 7.48
N TYR A 8 8.71 1.78 6.56
CA TYR A 8 9.39 0.85 5.65
C TYR A 8 10.32 1.58 4.67
N ASP A 9 9.86 2.68 4.07
CA ASP A 9 10.68 3.50 3.16
C ASP A 9 11.88 4.09 3.92
N PHE A 10 11.64 4.61 5.13
CA PHE A 10 12.71 5.10 6.01
C PHE A 10 13.68 3.99 6.42
N HIS A 11 13.15 2.81 6.75
CA HIS A 11 13.94 1.65 7.09
C HIS A 11 14.85 1.26 5.91
N ASN A 12 14.29 1.08 4.72
CA ASN A 12 14.99 0.63 3.53
C ASN A 12 16.05 1.63 3.06
N ALA A 13 15.81 2.93 3.26
CA ALA A 13 16.75 3.98 2.89
C ALA A 13 17.89 4.16 3.92
N ASN A 14 17.58 4.09 5.23
CA ASN A 14 18.49 4.60 6.27
C ASN A 14 19.13 3.53 7.15
N LEU A 15 18.51 2.36 7.33
CA LEU A 15 18.99 1.39 8.31
C LEU A 15 19.92 0.36 7.64
N ARG A 16 21.23 0.48 7.93
CA ARG A 16 22.25 -0.52 7.56
C ARG A 16 22.87 -1.08 8.84
N GLY A 17 22.72 -2.39 9.08
CA GLY A 17 23.28 -3.09 10.24
C GLY A 17 22.21 -3.77 11.12
N GLN A 18 22.55 -4.93 11.71
CA GLN A 18 21.58 -5.89 12.28
C GLN A 18 20.80 -5.40 13.52
N GLU A 19 21.42 -4.62 14.41
CA GLU A 19 20.77 -4.16 15.66
C GLU A 19 19.67 -3.11 15.41
N VAL A 20 19.92 -2.19 14.49
CA VAL A 20 18.99 -1.10 14.15
C VAL A 20 17.77 -1.65 13.38
N LEU A 21 17.95 -2.75 12.64
CA LEU A 21 16.87 -3.46 11.97
C LEU A 21 15.87 -4.07 12.98
N GLY A 22 16.35 -4.53 14.14
CA GLY A 22 15.50 -5.10 15.19
C GLY A 22 14.53 -4.06 15.77
N GLN A 23 15.03 -2.87 16.11
CA GLN A 23 14.20 -1.80 16.69
C GLN A 23 13.10 -1.33 15.73
N ALA A 24 13.41 -1.21 14.44
CA ALA A 24 12.41 -0.84 13.44
C ALA A 24 11.36 -1.95 13.24
N ALA A 25 11.77 -3.23 13.29
CA ALA A 25 10.86 -4.36 13.28
C ALA A 25 9.93 -4.37 14.51
N ASP A 26 10.46 -4.11 15.71
CA ASP A 26 9.67 -4.03 16.94
C ASP A 26 8.59 -2.93 16.87
N VAL A 27 8.95 -1.77 16.30
CA VAL A 27 8.00 -0.66 16.07
C VAL A 27 6.89 -1.10 15.11
N LEU A 28 7.23 -1.77 14.01
CA LEU A 28 6.26 -2.28 13.05
C LEU A 28 5.35 -3.34 13.69
N ASP A 29 5.90 -4.24 14.50
CA ASP A 29 5.13 -5.29 15.17
C ASP A 29 4.19 -4.71 16.23
N ALA A 30 4.63 -3.72 17.02
CA ALA A 30 3.76 -2.99 17.93
C ALA A 30 2.57 -2.32 17.20
N TRP A 31 2.76 -1.89 15.94
CA TRP A 31 1.68 -1.31 15.14
C TRP A 31 0.73 -2.37 14.59
N LYS A 32 1.26 -3.53 14.17
CA LYS A 32 0.43 -4.69 13.81
C LYS A 32 -0.43 -5.13 15.00
N GLU A 33 0.13 -5.17 16.21
CA GLU A 33 -0.61 -5.49 17.43
C GLU A 33 -1.72 -4.47 17.70
N LYS A 34 -1.42 -3.16 17.63
CA LYS A 34 -2.42 -2.10 17.77
C LYS A 34 -3.55 -2.25 16.76
N ARG A 35 -3.23 -2.61 15.52
CA ARG A 35 -4.21 -2.91 14.46
C ARG A 35 -5.10 -4.08 14.86
N LEU A 36 -4.52 -5.19 15.30
CA LEU A 36 -5.29 -6.37 15.73
C LEU A 36 -6.21 -6.04 16.92
N LEU A 37 -5.72 -5.28 17.90
CA LEU A 37 -6.51 -4.83 19.04
C LEU A 37 -7.70 -3.95 18.59
N ALA A 38 -7.50 -3.06 17.63
CA ALA A 38 -8.56 -2.25 17.06
C ALA A 38 -9.63 -3.10 16.35
N ILE A 39 -9.21 -4.11 15.56
CA ILE A 39 -10.13 -5.07 14.91
C ILE A 39 -10.97 -5.80 15.96
N VAL A 40 -10.32 -6.34 16.99
CA VAL A 40 -11.00 -7.09 18.06
C VAL A 40 -11.97 -6.19 18.80
N LYS A 41 -11.58 -4.95 19.11
CA LYS A 41 -12.44 -3.95 19.74
C LYS A 41 -13.67 -3.66 18.89
N TYR A 42 -13.49 -3.41 17.59
CA TYR A 42 -14.58 -3.15 16.66
C TYR A 42 -15.57 -4.33 16.57
N ARG A 43 -15.05 -5.55 16.38
CA ARG A 43 -15.90 -6.76 16.33
C ARG A 43 -16.67 -6.97 17.62
N ARG A 44 -16.05 -6.74 18.78
CA ARG A 44 -16.73 -6.81 20.09
C ARG A 44 -17.81 -5.75 20.23
N SER A 45 -17.54 -4.51 19.82
CA SER A 45 -18.54 -3.44 19.86
C SER A 45 -19.71 -3.72 18.92
N CYS A 46 -19.49 -4.23 17.71
CA CYS A 46 -20.59 -4.59 16.80
C CYS A 46 -21.48 -5.69 17.41
N LYS A 47 -20.87 -6.73 18.00
CA LYS A 47 -21.63 -7.78 18.71
C LYS A 47 -22.42 -7.21 19.90
N ALA A 48 -21.83 -6.33 20.69
CA ALA A 48 -22.52 -5.69 21.80
C ALA A 48 -23.69 -4.80 21.33
N LEU A 49 -23.48 -4.04 20.24
CA LEU A 49 -24.53 -3.23 19.63
C LEU A 49 -25.68 -4.08 19.07
N LEU A 50 -25.38 -5.23 18.47
CA LEU A 50 -26.41 -6.18 18.02
C LEU A 50 -27.27 -6.67 19.18
N VAL A 51 -26.66 -6.97 20.34
CA VAL A 51 -27.39 -7.44 21.53
C VAL A 51 -28.24 -6.33 22.15
N LEU A 52 -27.71 -5.10 22.21
CA LEU A 52 -28.38 -3.99 22.89
C LEU A 52 -29.49 -3.34 22.05
N ARG A 53 -29.24 -3.12 20.76
CA ARG A 53 -30.12 -2.33 19.88
C ARG A 53 -30.91 -3.19 18.89
N GLY A 54 -30.48 -4.43 18.66
CA GLY A 54 -31.03 -5.30 17.62
C GLY A 54 -30.60 -4.89 16.21
N ALA A 55 -31.05 -5.66 15.22
CA ALA A 55 -30.76 -5.37 13.81
C ALA A 55 -31.47 -4.09 13.36
N GLY A 56 -30.72 -3.13 12.81
CA GLY A 56 -31.24 -1.84 12.38
C GLY A 56 -30.44 -1.26 11.20
N PRO A 57 -30.79 -0.04 10.74
CA PRO A 57 -30.14 0.61 9.58
C PRO A 57 -28.64 0.82 9.80
N TRP A 58 -28.21 0.92 11.06
CA TRP A 58 -26.81 1.06 11.46
C TRP A 58 -25.92 -0.11 11.01
N ILE A 59 -26.46 -1.29 10.68
CA ILE A 59 -25.68 -2.41 10.13
C ILE A 59 -25.12 -2.08 8.73
N GLN A 60 -25.82 -1.23 7.98
CA GLN A 60 -25.37 -0.82 6.64
C GLN A 60 -24.19 0.14 6.70
N GLU A 61 -24.15 0.97 7.75
CA GLU A 61 -23.08 1.93 8.06
C GLU A 61 -21.89 1.23 8.75
N LEU A 62 -22.17 0.41 9.77
CA LEU A 62 -21.19 -0.34 10.55
C LEU A 62 -21.20 -1.81 10.13
N ARG A 63 -20.63 -2.07 8.95
CA ARG A 63 -20.54 -3.41 8.34
C ARG A 63 -19.56 -4.31 9.11
N GLU A 64 -19.70 -5.62 8.92
CA GLU A 64 -18.75 -6.58 9.49
C GLU A 64 -17.35 -6.40 8.88
N LEU A 65 -16.34 -6.33 9.75
CA LEU A 65 -14.96 -6.08 9.35
C LEU A 65 -14.26 -7.36 8.89
N HIS A 66 -14.06 -7.51 7.58
CA HIS A 66 -13.28 -8.59 6.99
C HIS A 66 -11.79 -8.24 6.85
N GLU A 67 -10.94 -9.25 6.76
CA GLU A 67 -9.49 -9.05 6.53
C GLU A 67 -9.20 -8.37 5.18
N LYS A 68 -10.08 -8.57 4.19
CA LYS A 68 -10.00 -7.89 2.89
C LYS A 68 -10.15 -6.37 3.02
N ASP A 69 -10.94 -5.92 4.00
CA ASP A 69 -11.20 -4.51 4.22
C ASP A 69 -10.04 -3.81 4.95
N MET A 70 -9.11 -4.59 5.52
CA MET A 70 -7.89 -4.10 6.19
C MET A 70 -6.78 -3.75 5.19
N SER A 71 -7.12 -3.45 3.93
CA SER A 71 -6.16 -2.91 2.95
C SER A 71 -5.96 -1.42 3.15
N THR A 72 -4.76 -0.95 2.78
CA THR A 72 -4.44 0.48 2.73
C THR A 72 -5.39 1.21 1.77
N MET A 73 -5.65 2.49 2.03
CA MET A 73 -6.55 3.35 1.24
C MET A 73 -6.24 3.35 -0.27
N TYR A 74 -4.97 3.19 -0.64
CA TYR A 74 -4.50 3.17 -2.04
C TYR A 74 -4.45 1.77 -2.67
N GLY A 75 -4.94 0.74 -1.98
CA GLY A 75 -4.83 -0.64 -2.45
C GLY A 75 -3.39 -1.03 -2.83
N ALA A 76 -3.27 -1.94 -3.79
CA ALA A 76 -2.05 -2.65 -4.20
C ALA A 76 -0.79 -1.79 -4.49
N VAL A 77 -0.92 -0.47 -4.65
CA VAL A 77 0.22 0.42 -4.97
C VAL A 77 1.29 0.42 -3.86
N LEU A 78 0.90 0.22 -2.61
CA LEU A 78 1.84 0.10 -1.48
C LEU A 78 2.14 -1.37 -1.14
N ASP A 79 1.13 -2.26 -1.20
CA ASP A 79 1.30 -3.69 -0.92
C ASP A 79 2.26 -4.40 -1.92
N THR A 80 2.41 -3.87 -3.14
CA THR A 80 3.35 -4.39 -4.15
C THR A 80 4.81 -4.23 -3.76
N GLN A 81 5.16 -3.12 -3.10
CA GLN A 81 6.52 -2.92 -2.57
C GLN A 81 6.76 -3.80 -1.33
N GLU A 82 5.75 -3.94 -0.46
CA GLU A 82 5.81 -4.78 0.75
C GLU A 82 5.99 -6.27 0.42
N LYS A 83 5.26 -6.80 -0.59
CA LYS A 83 5.38 -8.20 -1.03
C LYS A 83 6.70 -8.48 -1.76
N ALA A 84 7.22 -7.52 -2.52
CA ALA A 84 8.51 -7.66 -3.18
C ALA A 84 9.66 -7.72 -2.15
N ALA A 85 9.65 -6.84 -1.14
CA ALA A 85 10.67 -6.83 -0.08
C ALA A 85 10.61 -8.06 0.85
N GLN A 86 9.41 -8.56 1.17
CA GLN A 86 9.26 -9.80 1.95
C GLN A 86 9.62 -11.06 1.15
N ALA A 87 9.44 -11.06 -0.18
CA ALA A 87 9.86 -12.19 -1.02
C ALA A 87 11.39 -12.34 -1.05
N GLU A 88 12.13 -11.24 -0.99
CA GLU A 88 13.60 -11.22 -1.03
C GLU A 88 14.26 -11.71 0.27
N SER A 89 13.59 -11.60 1.44
CA SER A 89 14.13 -12.11 2.72
C SER A 89 13.95 -13.62 2.93
N SER A 90 13.15 -14.28 2.09
CA SER A 90 12.82 -15.71 2.22
C SER A 90 13.70 -16.61 1.34
N VAL A 91 14.98 -16.73 1.67
CA VAL A 91 15.84 -17.81 1.16
C VAL A 91 15.39 -19.14 1.79
N MET A 92 14.34 -19.74 1.21
CA MET A 92 13.93 -21.17 1.23
C MET A 92 12.40 -21.28 1.23
N ARG A 93 11.76 -21.27 0.05
CA ARG A 93 10.61 -22.14 -0.30
C ARG A 93 10.57 -22.33 -1.83
N LYS A 94 11.41 -23.23 -2.35
CA LYS A 94 11.22 -23.79 -3.70
C LYS A 94 10.09 -24.84 -3.63
N CYS A 95 9.27 -24.89 -4.68
CA CYS A 95 8.09 -25.78 -4.88
C CYS A 95 6.73 -25.31 -4.34
N LYS A 96 6.32 -24.08 -4.70
CA LYS A 96 4.93 -23.78 -5.10
C LYS A 96 4.87 -22.57 -6.03
N ARG A 97 5.72 -22.58 -7.06
CA ARG A 97 5.53 -21.75 -8.26
C ARG A 97 4.52 -22.50 -9.12
N HIS A 98 3.40 -21.85 -9.44
CA HIS A 98 2.32 -22.14 -10.40
C HIS A 98 0.93 -21.81 -9.80
N GLN A 99 0.83 -20.61 -9.24
CA GLN A 99 -0.37 -19.78 -9.33
C GLN A 99 0.14 -18.35 -9.22
N VAL A 100 0.77 -17.91 -10.30
CA VAL A 100 0.95 -16.48 -10.54
C VAL A 100 -0.44 -16.01 -10.89
N ASP A 101 -1.14 -15.45 -9.91
CA ASP A 101 -2.35 -14.69 -10.19
C ASP A 101 -1.93 -13.54 -11.11
N THR A 102 -2.23 -13.66 -12.39
CA THR A 102 -2.11 -12.61 -13.42
C THR A 102 -3.15 -11.50 -13.21
N THR A 103 -3.54 -11.24 -11.96
CA THR A 103 -4.50 -10.21 -11.55
C THR A 103 -3.76 -9.02 -10.94
N SER A 104 -2.58 -8.70 -11.47
CA SER A 104 -1.75 -7.59 -10.98
C SER A 104 -2.17 -6.22 -11.50
N GLU A 105 -3.24 -6.12 -12.31
CA GLU A 105 -3.61 -4.85 -12.97
C GLU A 105 -5.02 -4.35 -12.69
N GLN A 106 -5.80 -5.06 -11.86
CA GLN A 106 -7.05 -4.48 -11.39
C GLN A 106 -6.77 -3.71 -10.10
N PRO A 107 -7.01 -2.38 -10.06
CA PRO A 107 -6.90 -1.63 -8.82
C PRO A 107 -7.85 -2.28 -7.81
N ARG A 108 -7.29 -2.77 -6.72
CA ARG A 108 -8.07 -3.39 -5.65
C ARG A 108 -9.08 -2.36 -5.16
N GLU A 109 -10.36 -2.72 -5.18
CA GLU A 109 -11.44 -1.84 -4.70
C GLU A 109 -11.09 -1.30 -3.31
N VAL A 110 -11.20 0.02 -3.14
CA VAL A 110 -10.92 0.69 -1.86
C VAL A 110 -11.93 0.17 -0.83
N SER A 111 -11.44 -0.24 0.34
CA SER A 111 -12.32 -0.83 1.35
C SER A 111 -13.33 0.18 1.88
N TRP A 112 -14.53 -0.31 2.20
CA TRP A 112 -15.68 0.51 2.62
C TRP A 112 -15.39 1.38 3.84
N ILE A 113 -14.44 0.97 4.69
CA ILE A 113 -14.00 1.74 5.87
C ILE A 113 -13.51 3.12 5.44
N TRP A 114 -12.77 3.20 4.34
CA TRP A 114 -12.25 4.46 3.80
C TRP A 114 -13.31 5.28 3.05
N LEU A 115 -14.38 4.64 2.61
CA LEU A 115 -15.51 5.29 1.92
C LEU A 115 -16.57 5.81 2.90
N LEU A 116 -16.44 5.48 4.20
CA LEU A 116 -17.40 5.90 5.21
C LEU A 116 -17.20 7.39 5.55
N GLU A 117 -18.29 8.13 5.53
CA GLU A 117 -18.31 9.56 5.82
C GLU A 117 -17.79 9.83 7.25
N GLY A 118 -16.75 10.66 7.36
CA GLY A 118 -16.05 10.93 8.61
C GLY A 118 -14.93 9.93 8.98
N SER A 119 -14.69 8.86 8.23
CA SER A 119 -13.54 7.95 8.50
C SER A 119 -12.18 8.62 8.31
N LEU A 120 -12.11 9.67 7.49
CA LEU A 120 -10.91 10.50 7.33
C LEU A 120 -10.88 11.66 8.35
N GLY A 121 -11.74 11.65 9.37
CA GLY A 121 -11.99 12.83 10.22
C GLY A 121 -12.66 13.94 9.42
N GLU A 122 -12.92 15.09 10.05
CA GLU A 122 -13.17 16.36 9.34
C GLU A 122 -11.88 16.80 8.59
N CYS A 123 -11.36 15.94 7.71
CA CYS A 123 -10.34 16.31 6.77
C CYS A 123 -11.01 17.25 5.78
N ASN A 124 -10.81 18.55 6.00
CA ASN A 124 -10.96 19.61 5.00
C ASN A 124 -10.62 19.01 3.62
N GLU A 125 -11.54 19.02 2.66
CA GLU A 125 -11.41 18.34 1.35
C GLU A 125 -10.03 18.59 0.71
N MET A 126 -9.44 19.75 0.99
CA MET A 126 -8.08 20.14 0.65
C MET A 126 -7.01 19.09 1.00
N SER A 127 -7.03 18.49 2.20
CA SER A 127 -5.97 17.57 2.66
C SER A 127 -6.04 16.21 1.96
N SER A 128 -7.25 15.71 1.71
CA SER A 128 -7.47 14.45 0.99
C SER A 128 -7.17 14.60 -0.51
N LEU A 129 -7.48 15.77 -1.08
CA LEU A 129 -7.11 16.13 -2.44
C LEU A 129 -5.61 16.33 -2.60
N GLU A 130 -4.91 16.82 -1.57
CA GLU A 130 -3.47 17.05 -1.61
C GLU A 130 -2.71 15.75 -1.85
N ASP A 131 -3.14 14.65 -1.22
CA ASP A 131 -2.53 13.35 -1.47
C ASP A 131 -2.71 12.86 -2.90
N VAL A 132 -3.93 12.99 -3.43
CA VAL A 132 -4.21 12.63 -4.83
C VAL A 132 -3.38 13.50 -5.78
N ARG A 133 -3.22 14.79 -5.47
CA ARG A 133 -2.36 15.72 -6.23
C ARG A 133 -0.90 15.30 -6.18
N VAL A 134 -0.35 14.96 -5.01
CA VAL A 134 1.04 14.50 -4.88
C VAL A 134 1.27 13.24 -5.73
N HIS A 135 0.35 12.28 -5.67
CA HIS A 135 0.44 11.07 -6.49
C HIS A 135 0.32 11.37 -7.99
N TRP A 136 -0.59 12.26 -8.38
CA TRP A 136 -0.74 12.69 -9.77
C TRP A 136 0.52 13.38 -10.29
N VAL A 137 1.10 14.30 -9.52
CA VAL A 137 2.37 14.96 -9.86
C VAL A 137 3.50 13.95 -9.99
N ARG A 138 3.56 12.94 -9.11
CA ARG A 138 4.58 11.88 -9.19
C ARG A 138 4.41 11.01 -10.44
N SER A 139 3.18 10.65 -10.81
CA SER A 139 2.89 9.90 -12.03
C SER A 139 3.22 10.71 -13.28
N GLN A 140 2.90 12.01 -13.28
CA GLN A 140 3.29 12.95 -14.33
C GLN A 140 4.81 13.07 -14.48
N ALA A 141 5.55 13.18 -13.37
CA ALA A 141 7.00 13.23 -13.41
C ALA A 141 7.62 11.96 -14.02
N ARG A 142 7.10 10.77 -13.67
CA ARG A 142 7.55 9.50 -14.28
C ARG A 142 7.25 9.43 -15.77
N MET A 143 6.08 9.90 -16.19
CA MET A 143 5.72 9.98 -17.61
C MET A 143 6.74 10.83 -18.37
N LYS A 144 7.04 12.03 -17.88
CA LYS A 144 8.02 12.93 -18.51
C LYS A 144 9.42 12.31 -18.59
N TRP A 145 9.88 11.66 -17.51
CA TRP A 145 11.16 10.95 -17.54
C TRP A 145 11.18 9.82 -18.56
N TRP A 146 10.08 9.08 -18.73
CA TRP A 146 10.00 8.07 -19.77
C TRP A 146 10.02 8.68 -21.18
N GLU A 147 9.36 9.82 -21.41
CA GLU A 147 9.44 10.52 -22.70
C GLU A 147 10.88 10.92 -23.02
N GLU A 148 11.59 11.52 -22.06
CA GLU A 148 13.01 11.87 -22.20
C GLU A 148 13.89 10.63 -22.47
N GLU A 149 13.67 9.54 -21.75
CA GLU A 149 14.41 8.28 -21.93
C GLU A 149 14.18 7.68 -23.32
N GLN A 150 12.96 7.77 -23.87
CA GLN A 150 12.65 7.31 -25.22
C GLN A 150 13.41 8.13 -26.27
N GLU A 151 13.47 9.45 -26.11
CA GLU A 151 14.22 10.33 -27.01
C GLU A 151 15.73 10.03 -26.95
N LEU A 152 16.29 9.88 -25.75
CA LEU A 152 17.70 9.51 -25.56
C LEU A 152 18.03 8.14 -26.17
N LEU A 153 17.15 7.15 -25.97
CA LEU A 153 17.33 5.80 -26.50
C LEU A 153 17.29 5.79 -28.03
N TRP A 154 16.42 6.61 -28.64
CA TRP A 154 16.38 6.80 -30.09
C TRP A 154 17.69 7.41 -30.63
N GLU A 155 18.22 8.44 -29.95
CA GLU A 155 19.50 9.04 -30.32
C GLU A 155 20.67 8.06 -30.20
N GLU A 156 20.73 7.28 -29.12
CA GLU A 156 21.77 6.27 -28.92
C GLU A 156 21.67 5.15 -29.98
N GLN A 157 20.47 4.70 -30.36
CA GLN A 157 20.31 3.77 -31.48
C GLN A 157 20.88 4.33 -32.79
N CYS A 158 20.61 5.60 -33.09
CA CYS A 158 21.16 6.27 -34.26
C CYS A 158 22.70 6.33 -34.19
N ARG A 159 23.27 6.68 -33.03
CA ARG A 159 24.73 6.73 -32.83
C ARG A 159 25.38 5.37 -33.01
N VAL A 160 24.80 4.30 -32.45
CA VAL A 160 25.30 2.93 -32.59
C VAL A 160 25.32 2.51 -34.06
N LEU A 161 24.24 2.76 -34.80
CA LEU A 161 24.19 2.46 -36.24
C LEU A 161 25.27 3.20 -37.03
N VAL A 162 25.51 4.47 -36.71
CA VAL A 162 26.62 5.23 -37.31
C VAL A 162 27.94 4.55 -36.95
N THR A 163 28.25 4.32 -35.67
CA THR A 163 29.53 3.72 -35.24
C THR A 163 29.80 2.32 -35.81
N LEU A 164 28.77 1.52 -36.09
CA LEU A 164 28.90 0.20 -36.70
C LEU A 164 28.99 0.23 -38.23
N GLY A 165 28.64 1.36 -38.86
CA GLY A 165 28.74 1.59 -40.30
C GLY A 165 30.10 2.16 -40.74
N TRP A 166 31.01 2.43 -39.81
CA TRP A 166 32.41 2.83 -40.04
C TRP A 166 33.36 1.63 -39.95
#